data_AF-A0A8H3B118-F1
#
_entry.id   AF-A0A8H3B118-F1
#
_cell.length_a   1.000
_cell.length_b   1.000
_cell.length_c   1.000
_cell.angle_alpha   90.00
_cell.angle_beta   90.00
_cell.angle_gamma   90.00
#
_symmetry.space_group_name_H-M   'P 1'
#
loop_
_entity.id
_entity.type
_entity.pdbx_description
1 polymer ?
#
loop_
_entity_poly.entity_id
_entity_poly.type
_entity_poly.pdbx_seq_one_letter_code
_entity_poly.pdbx_strand_id
1 'polypeptide(L)' 'MFISLANGFNEIGIRMGLAFAIIGFAALIGTPIAGALLGPELTWWRPIVFSGIIVLAGCTMLTIARGLQARRKRTMLP' A
#
# COMPACT_ATOMS: atom_id res chain seq x y z
N MET A 1 -4.67 -9.77 8.21
CA MET A 1 -5.04 -9.36 6.83
C MET A 1 -4.17 -10.01 5.77
N PHE A 2 -2.85 -9.75 5.74
CA PHE A 2 -1.92 -10.38 4.78
C PHE A 2 -1.64 -11.87 5.07
N ILE A 3 -1.67 -12.26 6.34
CA ILE A 3 -1.51 -13.65 6.82
C ILE A 3 -2.62 -14.58 6.29
N SER A 4 -3.84 -14.09 6.12
CA SER A 4 -4.99 -14.89 5.65
C SER A 4 -4.89 -15.30 4.17
N LEU A 5 -3.87 -14.83 3.44
CA LEU A 5 -3.71 -15.11 2.02
C LEU A 5 -2.67 -16.17 1.69
N ALA A 6 -1.92 -16.65 2.68
CA ALA A 6 -0.94 -17.70 2.48
C ALA A 6 -1.59 -19.07 2.60
N ASN A 7 -1.23 -19.99 1.70
CA ASN A 7 -1.66 -21.39 1.79
C ASN A 7 -0.85 -22.18 2.85
N GLY A 8 0.25 -21.61 3.36
CA GLY A 8 1.05 -22.16 4.45
C GLY A 8 2.07 -21.16 5.01
N PHE A 9 2.59 -21.44 6.21
CA PHE A 9 3.52 -20.55 6.94
C PHE A 9 4.78 -20.16 6.14
N ASN A 10 5.24 -21.03 5.24
CA ASN A 10 6.40 -20.80 4.38
C ASN A 10 6.22 -19.61 3.40
N GLU A 11 4.99 -19.37 2.92
CA GLU A 11 4.72 -18.29 1.95
C GLU A 11 4.45 -16.93 2.62
N ILE A 12 4.13 -16.92 3.91
CA ILE A 12 3.82 -15.69 4.65
C ILE A 12 5.07 -14.79 4.69
N GLY A 13 6.23 -15.37 5.01
CA GLY A 13 7.49 -14.64 5.16
C GLY A 13 7.91 -13.94 3.86
N ILE A 14 7.94 -14.66 2.73
CA ILE A 14 8.30 -14.10 1.42
C ILE A 14 7.34 -12.99 1.00
N ARG A 15 6.04 -13.14 1.23
CA ARG A 15 5.05 -12.13 0.82
C ARG A 15 5.08 -10.88 1.67
N MET A 16 5.26 -11.04 2.98
CA MET A 16 5.44 -9.91 3.89
C MET A 16 6.77 -9.20 3.60
N GLY A 17 7.85 -9.95 3.36
CA GLY A 17 9.15 -9.41 2.98
C GLY A 17 9.10 -8.59 1.69
N LEU A 18 8.46 -9.11 0.64
CA LEU A 18 8.26 -8.37 -0.60
C LEU A 18 7.42 -7.11 -0.42
N ALA A 19 6.34 -7.19 0.37
CA ALA A 19 5.52 -6.02 0.68
C ALA A 19 6.31 -4.94 1.43
N PHE A 20 7.11 -5.32 2.43
CA PHE A 20 7.97 -4.39 3.16
C PHE A 20 9.08 -3.80 2.29
N ALA A 21 9.65 -4.56 1.36
CA ALA A 21 10.63 -4.03 0.42
C ALA A 21 10.02 -2.89 -0.43
N ILE A 22 8.83 -3.10 -0.99
CA ILE A 22 8.11 -2.08 -1.77
C ILE A 22 7.78 -0.85 -0.91
N ILE A 23 7.27 -1.06 0.32
CA ILE A 23 6.99 0.03 1.26
C ILE A 23 8.27 0.80 1.60
N GLY A 24 9.40 0.11 1.78
CA GLY A 24 10.70 0.72 2.05
C GLY A 24 11.14 1.65 0.93
N PHE A 25 11.04 1.21 -0.34
CA PHE A 25 11.32 2.08 -1.49
C PHE A 25 10.37 3.28 -1.55
N ALA A 26 9.08 3.06 -1.33
CA ALA A 26 8.09 4.13 -1.32
C ALA A 26 8.38 5.18 -0.22
N ALA A 27 8.78 4.73 0.97
CA ALA A 27 9.16 5.61 2.08
C ALA A 27 10.44 6.41 1.78
N LEU A 28 11.42 5.79 1.12
CA LEU A 28 12.66 6.45 0.74
C LEU A 28 12.46 7.53 -0.33
N ILE A 29 11.51 7.33 -1.24
CA ILE A 29 11.18 8.27 -2.33
C ILE A 29 10.17 9.33 -1.86
N GLY A 30 9.26 8.99 -0.96
CA GLY A 30 8.21 9.89 -0.49
C GLY A 30 8.74 11.13 0.24
N THR A 31 9.78 10.98 1.06
CA THR A 31 10.41 12.09 1.81
C THR A 31 11.05 13.16 0.92
N PRO A 32 11.91 12.84 -0.08
CA PRO A 32 12.44 13.87 -0.98
C PRO A 32 11.37 14.48 -1.88
N ILE A 33 10.36 13.71 -2.31
CA ILE A 33 9.23 14.27 -3.07
C ILE A 33 8.46 15.28 -2.23
N ALA A 34 8.05 14.92 -1.01
CA ALA A 34 7.36 15.83 -0.11
C ALA A 34 8.19 17.09 0.18
N GLY A 35 9.50 16.95 0.38
CA GLY A 35 10.43 18.08 0.54
C GLY A 35 10.51 18.98 -0.69
N ALA A 36 10.55 18.39 -1.90
CA ALA A 36 10.55 19.14 -3.15
C ALA A 36 9.22 19.89 -3.39
N LEU A 37 8.08 19.29 -3.01
CA LEU A 37 6.77 19.96 -3.11
C LEU A 37 6.62 21.11 -2.10
N LEU A 38 7.25 21.02 -0.93
CA LEU A 38 7.24 22.07 0.08
C LEU A 38 7.97 23.32 -0.44
N GLY A 39 9.14 23.14 -1.07
CA GLY A 39 9.92 24.22 -1.67
C GLY A 39 10.41 25.29 -0.65
N PRO A 40 11.12 26.32 -1.13
CA PRO A 40 11.67 27.39 -0.28
C PRO A 40 10.59 28.29 0.34
N GLU A 41 9.43 28.41 -0.32
CA GLU A 41 8.27 29.18 0.13
C GLU A 41 7.39 28.42 1.15
N LEU A 42 7.82 27.24 1.62
CA LEU A 42 7.10 26.40 2.60
C LEU A 42 5.61 26.20 2.24
N THR A 43 5.33 25.85 0.99
CA THR A 43 3.96 25.68 0.50
C THR A 43 3.38 24.32 0.92
N TRP A 44 2.79 24.25 2.13
CA TRP A 44 2.33 23.01 2.76
C TRP A 44 1.16 22.29 2.07
N TRP A 45 0.32 22.99 1.31
CA TRP A 45 -0.85 22.36 0.67
C TRP A 45 -0.45 21.31 -0.38
N ARG A 46 0.69 21.52 -1.05
CA ARG A 46 1.24 20.64 -2.08
C ARG A 46 1.57 19.23 -1.56
N PRO A 47 2.40 19.06 -0.50
CA PRO A 47 2.66 17.75 0.09
C PRO A 47 1.42 17.14 0.75
N ILE A 48 0.49 17.94 1.31
CA ILE A 48 -0.77 17.41 1.87
C ILE A 48 -1.62 16.72 0.80
N VAL A 49 -1.80 17.37 -0.36
CA VAL A 49 -2.54 16.79 -1.48
C VAL A 49 -1.83 15.54 -2.01
N PHE A 50 -0.51 15.56 -2.12
CA PHE A 50 0.28 14.41 -2.52
C PHE A 50 0.07 13.20 -1.58
N SER A 51 0.16 13.41 -0.26
CA SER A 51 -0.11 12.35 0.72
C SER A 51 -1.54 11.82 0.62
N GLY A 52 -2.52 12.71 0.44
CA GLY A 52 -3.92 12.32 0.24
C GLY A 52 -4.12 11.41 -0.97
N ILE A 53 -3.52 11.76 -2.11
CA ILE A 53 -3.60 10.96 -3.35
C ILE A 53 -2.98 9.56 -3.15
N ILE A 54 -1.81 9.47 -2.50
CA ILE A 54 -1.15 8.20 -2.23
C ILE A 54 -2.01 7.31 -1.33
N VAL A 55 -2.58 7.87 -0.26
CA VAL A 55 -3.46 7.11 0.65
C VAL A 55 -4.71 6.62 -0.07
N LEU A 56 -5.33 7.48 -0.89
CA LEU A 56 -6.50 7.09 -1.69
C LEU A 56 -6.16 5.97 -2.68
N ALA A 57 -5.02 6.05 -3.37
CA ALA A 57 -4.55 5.00 -4.27
C ALA A 57 -4.31 3.67 -3.52
N GLY A 58 -3.73 3.72 -2.31
CA GLY A 58 -3.60 2.55 -1.45
C GLY A 58 -4.97 1.97 -1.04
N CYS A 59 -5.90 2.83 -0.63
CA CYS A 59 -7.25 2.43 -0.25
C CYS A 59 -8.02 1.75 -1.39
N THR A 60 -7.97 2.30 -2.62
CA THR A 60 -8.63 1.68 -3.78
C THR A 60 -8.02 0.32 -4.10
N MET A 61 -6.69 0.21 -4.09
CA MET A 61 -5.99 -1.07 -4.32
C MET A 61 -6.37 -2.12 -3.26
N LEU A 62 -6.41 -1.73 -1.97
CA LEU A 62 -6.81 -2.63 -0.88
C LEU A 62 -8.28 -3.03 -0.99
N THR A 63 -9.15 -2.13 -1.44
CA THR A 63 -10.59 -2.40 -1.63
C THR A 63 -10.81 -3.40 -2.77
N ILE A 64 -10.09 -3.24 -3.89
CA ILE A 64 -10.12 -4.19 -5.01
C ILE A 64 -9.56 -5.56 -4.56
N ALA A 65 -8.42 -5.57 -3.87
CA ALA A 65 -7.84 -6.79 -3.34
C ALA A 65 -8.81 -7.51 -2.39
N ARG A 66 -9.50 -6.76 -1.51
CA ARG A 66 -10.58 -7.28 -0.66
C ARG A 66 -11.72 -7.89 -1.46
N GLY A 67 -12.20 -7.18 -2.49
CA GLY A 67 -13.28 -7.66 -3.34
C GLY A 67 -12.91 -8.97 -4.04
N LEU A 68 -11.69 -9.07 -4.59
CA LEU A 68 -11.19 -10.28 -5.23
C LEU A 68 -11.05 -11.44 -4.23
N GLN A 69 -10.56 -11.17 -3.02
CA GLN A 69 -10.47 -12.16 -1.94
C GLN A 69 -11.84 -12.67 -1.50
N ALA A 70 -12.82 -11.77 -1.38
CA ALA A 70 -14.20 -12.15 -1.04
C ALA A 70 -14.80 -13.04 -2.13
N ARG A 71 -14.54 -12.75 -3.42
CA ARG A 71 -14.98 -13.61 -4.54
C ARG A 71 -14.33 -14.99 -4.50
N ARG A 72 -13.02 -15.08 -4.24
CA ARG A 72 -12.31 -16.37 -4.07
C ARG A 72 -12.84 -17.20 -2.90
N LYS A 73 -13.20 -16.56 -1.78
CA LYS A 73 -13.79 -17.26 -0.62
C LYS A 73 -15.22 -17.73 -0.91
N ARG A 74 -16.01 -17.00 -1.71
CA ARG A 74 -17.37 -17.43 -2.12
C ARG A 74 -17.36 -18.64 -3.06
N THR A 75 -16.32 -18.84 -3.87
CA THR A 75 -16.20 -20.01 -4.75
C THR A 75 -15.74 -21.28 -4.04
N MET A 76 -15.40 -21.22 -2.74
CA MET A 76 -14.87 -22.33 -1.95
C MET A 76 -15.84 -22.83 -0.86
N LEU A 77 -17.08 -22.29 -0.82
CA LEU A 77 -18.16 -22.80 0.01
C LEU A 77 -19.03 -23.74 -0.86
N PRO A 78 -19.20 -25.02 -0.48
CA PRO A 78 -20.15 -25.93 -1.14
C PRO A 78 -21.60 -25.49 -0.94
#